data_AF-A0AAU8CWS8-F1
#
_entry.id   AF-A0AAU8CWS8-F1
#
_cell.length_a   1.000
_cell.length_b   1.000
_cell.length_c   1.000
_cell.angle_alpha   90.00
_cell.angle_beta   90.00
_cell.angle_gamma   90.00
#
_symmetry.space_group_name_H-M   'P 1'
#
loop_
_entity.id
_entity.type
_entity.pdbx_description
1 polymer ?
#
loop_
_entity_poly.entity_id
_entity_poly.type
_entity_poly.pdbx_seq_one_letter_code
_entity_poly.pdbx_strand_id
1 'polypeptide(L)'
;MTPQLIYVETANLYVLLVGNKIGQIQTNVDPGINPHAVRVESLDATTDRTNVHIADRNVYLDKSKLYLDAADITTFAAWLYGQMPDASTNAFGKAMFGYFAGSMNFTDVMVAAGRAAGVPGMRQAQGEELYFMGRARESDPEGFTEMAAAYAASATPKAVE
;
A
#
# COMPACT_ATOMS: atom_id res chain seq x y z
N MET A 1 14.82 -10.56 -12.37
CA MET A 1 14.20 -10.81 -11.05
C MET A 1 13.11 -11.84 -11.22
N THR A 2 12.95 -12.77 -10.28
CA THR A 2 11.96 -13.86 -10.37
C THR A 2 10.61 -13.38 -9.83
N PRO A 3 9.52 -13.45 -10.61
CA PRO A 3 8.18 -13.13 -10.11
C PRO A 3 7.75 -14.09 -9.00
N GLN A 4 7.02 -13.60 -8.01
CA GLN A 4 6.45 -14.40 -6.92
C GLN A 4 4.94 -14.16 -6.84
N LEU A 5 4.16 -15.23 -6.87
CA LEU A 5 2.72 -15.15 -6.66
C LEU A 5 2.41 -15.39 -5.19
N ILE A 6 1.77 -14.43 -4.54
CA ILE A 6 1.36 -14.50 -3.14
C ILE A 6 -0.15 -14.63 -3.09
N TYR A 7 -0.65 -15.50 -2.22
CA TYR A 7 -2.08 -15.56 -1.87
C TYR A 7 -2.27 -15.10 -0.44
N VAL A 8 -3.08 -14.06 -0.24
CA VAL A 8 -3.42 -13.48 1.06
C VAL A 8 -4.77 -14.01 1.51
N GLU A 9 -4.78 -14.84 2.55
CA GLU A 9 -5.96 -15.62 2.96
C GLU A 9 -7.10 -14.75 3.47
N THR A 10 -6.85 -13.83 4.41
CA THR A 10 -7.92 -12.99 5.00
C THR A 10 -8.53 -12.03 4.00
N ALA A 11 -7.73 -11.59 3.03
CA ALA A 11 -8.14 -10.66 1.99
C ALA A 11 -8.75 -11.38 0.76
N ASN A 12 -8.51 -12.69 0.62
CA ASN A 12 -8.85 -13.49 -0.55
C ASN A 12 -8.30 -12.86 -1.86
N LEU A 13 -7.02 -12.50 -1.84
CA LEU A 13 -6.33 -11.81 -2.94
C LEU A 13 -5.08 -12.56 -3.40
N TYR A 14 -4.81 -12.50 -4.70
CA TYR A 14 -3.49 -12.75 -5.25
C TYR A 14 -2.72 -11.44 -5.42
N VAL A 15 -1.45 -11.45 -5.03
CA VAL A 15 -0.50 -10.35 -5.25
C VAL A 15 0.70 -10.91 -6.00
N LEU A 16 0.95 -10.41 -7.21
CA LEU A 16 2.15 -10.72 -7.97
C LEU A 16 3.25 -9.72 -7.60
N LEU A 17 4.36 -10.23 -7.10
CA LEU A 17 5.56 -9.44 -6.84
C LEU A 17 6.56 -9.59 -7.97
N VAL A 18 7.08 -8.47 -8.47
CA VAL A 18 8.17 -8.43 -9.45
C VAL A 18 9.28 -7.58 -8.87
N GLY A 19 10.41 -8.20 -8.54
CA GLY A 19 11.51 -7.48 -7.89
C GLY A 19 11.16 -6.94 -6.49
N ASN A 20 10.31 -7.67 -5.76
CA ASN A 20 9.73 -7.32 -4.46
C ASN A 20 8.87 -6.05 -4.42
N LYS A 21 8.36 -5.62 -5.58
CA LYS A 21 7.31 -4.61 -5.69
C LYS A 21 6.03 -5.25 -6.18
N ILE A 22 4.88 -4.67 -5.85
CA ILE A 22 3.59 -5.09 -6.41
C ILE A 22 3.57 -4.82 -7.93
N GLY A 23 3.47 -5.89 -8.71
CA GLY A 23 3.26 -5.83 -10.16
C GLY A 23 1.77 -5.96 -10.55
N GLN A 24 1.01 -6.76 -9.81
CA GLN A 24 -0.43 -6.96 -10.05
C GLN A 24 -1.15 -7.43 -8.78
N ILE A 25 -2.41 -7.03 -8.63
CA ILE A 25 -3.32 -7.53 -7.60
C ILE A 25 -4.58 -8.05 -8.28
N GLN A 26 -5.07 -9.19 -7.82
CA GLN A 26 -6.29 -9.81 -8.33
C GLN A 26 -7.13 -10.38 -7.19
N THR A 27 -8.44 -10.15 -7.22
CA THR A 27 -9.38 -10.84 -6.33
C THR A 27 -9.46 -12.32 -6.71
N ASN A 28 -9.40 -13.20 -5.71
CA ASN A 28 -9.62 -14.61 -5.96
C ASN A 28 -11.13 -14.90 -5.94
N VAL A 29 -11.65 -15.41 -7.06
CA VAL A 29 -13.05 -15.83 -7.21
C VAL A 29 -13.20 -17.36 -7.25
N ASP A 30 -12.09 -18.08 -7.34
CA ASP A 30 -12.05 -19.54 -7.40
C ASP A 30 -11.77 -20.11 -6.00
N PRO A 31 -12.53 -21.12 -5.53
CA PRO A 31 -12.18 -21.82 -4.29
C PRO A 31 -10.81 -22.52 -4.36
N GLY A 32 -10.29 -22.80 -5.55
CA GLY A 32 -8.96 -23.37 -5.77
C GLY A 32 -7.84 -22.36 -5.59
N ILE A 33 -7.00 -22.56 -4.55
CA ILE A 33 -5.77 -21.79 -4.39
C ILE A 33 -4.69 -22.37 -5.31
N ASN A 34 -4.06 -21.53 -6.13
CA ASN A 34 -2.96 -21.91 -7.01
C ASN A 34 -1.85 -22.59 -6.18
N PRO A 35 -1.46 -23.84 -6.51
CA PRO A 35 -0.49 -24.59 -5.72
C PRO A 35 0.92 -23.98 -5.75
N HIS A 36 1.20 -23.07 -6.68
CA HIS A 36 2.48 -22.37 -6.78
C HIS A 36 2.49 -21.02 -6.05
N ALA A 37 1.37 -20.59 -5.47
CA ALA A 37 1.31 -19.36 -4.70
C ALA A 37 1.88 -19.56 -3.30
N VAL A 38 2.72 -18.64 -2.84
CA VAL A 38 3.12 -18.57 -1.44
C VAL A 38 1.95 -18.04 -0.63
N ARG A 39 1.54 -18.76 0.41
CA ARG A 39 0.40 -18.37 1.23
C ARG A 39 0.83 -17.53 2.41
N VAL A 40 0.14 -16.43 2.60
CA VAL A 40 0.25 -15.57 3.77
C VAL A 40 -1.14 -15.36 4.36
N GLU A 41 -1.23 -15.22 5.67
CA GLU A 41 -2.51 -15.06 6.34
C GLU A 41 -3.11 -13.68 6.05
N SER A 42 -2.33 -12.60 6.20
CA SER A 42 -2.85 -11.23 6.08
C SER A 42 -1.86 -10.23 5.46
N LEU A 43 -2.36 -9.03 5.17
CA LEU A 43 -1.52 -7.86 4.87
C LEU A 43 -1.10 -7.17 6.17
N ASP A 44 0.07 -6.54 6.16
CA ASP A 44 0.53 -5.65 7.21
C ASP A 44 1.31 -4.49 6.58
N ALA A 45 1.47 -3.38 7.31
CA ALA A 45 2.22 -2.22 6.86
C ALA A 45 3.58 -2.18 7.55
N THR A 46 4.60 -1.74 6.83
CA THR A 46 5.93 -1.57 7.40
C THR A 46 6.52 -0.20 7.10
N THR A 47 7.35 0.27 8.04
CA THR A 47 8.20 1.46 7.89
C THR A 47 9.64 1.08 7.50
N ASP A 48 9.91 -0.23 7.41
CA ASP A 48 11.19 -0.76 6.97
C ASP A 48 11.40 -0.61 5.47
N ARG A 49 12.65 -0.30 5.11
CA ARG A 49 13.09 0.09 3.76
C ARG A 49 13.09 -1.07 2.78
N THR A 50 13.04 -2.29 3.29
CA THR A 50 13.35 -3.49 2.53
C THR A 50 12.07 -4.21 2.19
N ASN A 51 11.40 -3.71 1.14
CA ASN A 51 10.62 -4.50 0.21
C ASN A 51 9.42 -5.25 0.78
N VAL A 52 8.48 -5.60 -0.11
CA VAL A 52 7.52 -6.64 0.21
C VAL A 52 8.26 -7.89 0.66
N HIS A 53 8.11 -8.25 1.92
CA HIS A 53 8.69 -9.45 2.49
C HIS A 53 7.63 -10.25 3.22
N ILE A 54 7.77 -11.57 3.11
CA ILE A 54 6.95 -12.52 3.80
C ILE A 54 7.64 -12.78 5.13
N ALA A 55 7.06 -12.33 6.24
CA ALA A 55 7.52 -12.79 7.54
C ALA A 55 7.01 -14.21 7.74
N ASP A 56 7.94 -15.15 7.79
CA ASP A 56 7.62 -16.55 8.00
C ASP A 56 7.23 -16.82 9.46
N ARG A 57 6.35 -17.79 9.67
CA ARG A 57 5.62 -18.09 10.92
C ARG A 57 6.50 -18.40 12.15
N ASN A 58 7.81 -18.54 11.98
CA ASN A 58 8.71 -19.16 12.93
C ASN A 58 9.49 -18.21 13.86
N VAL A 59 9.21 -16.90 13.84
CA VAL A 59 9.98 -15.97 14.67
C VAL A 59 9.35 -15.77 16.06
N TYR A 60 8.06 -15.42 16.20
CA TYR A 60 7.42 -15.28 17.54
C TYR A 60 5.87 -15.28 17.50
N LEU A 61 5.21 -16.42 17.27
CA LEU A 61 3.73 -16.53 17.27
C LEU A 61 3.00 -15.62 16.27
N ASP A 62 3.73 -14.96 15.36
CA ASP A 62 3.16 -14.01 14.43
C ASP A 62 2.56 -14.74 13.22
N LYS A 63 1.47 -14.19 12.71
CA LYS A 63 0.78 -14.69 11.52
C LYS A 63 1.67 -14.44 10.31
N SER A 64 1.64 -15.31 9.30
CA SER A 64 2.39 -15.02 8.06
C SER A 64 1.79 -13.79 7.39
N LYS A 65 2.63 -12.80 7.10
CA LYS A 65 2.17 -11.49 6.64
C LYS A 65 2.90 -11.08 5.37
N LEU A 66 2.17 -10.40 4.50
CA LEU A 66 2.77 -9.60 3.43
C LEU A 66 2.92 -8.16 3.92
N TYR A 67 4.14 -7.74 4.20
CA TYR A 67 4.42 -6.36 4.58
C TYR A 67 4.46 -5.46 3.36
N LEU A 68 3.67 -4.40 3.35
CA LEU A 68 3.67 -3.37 2.32
C LEU A 68 4.27 -2.08 2.88
N ASP A 69 5.20 -1.49 2.14
CA ASP A 69 5.72 -0.17 2.46
C ASP A 69 4.81 0.94 1.92
N ALA A 70 5.24 2.20 2.00
CA ALA A 70 4.46 3.33 1.54
C ALA A 70 4.15 3.27 0.02
N ALA A 71 5.11 2.88 -0.81
CA ALA A 71 4.91 2.79 -2.26
C ALA A 71 3.98 1.63 -2.63
N ASP A 72 4.14 0.48 -1.97
CA ASP A 72 3.25 -0.67 -2.16
C ASP A 72 1.82 -0.36 -1.67
N ILE A 73 1.65 0.36 -0.56
CA ILE A 73 0.33 0.83 -0.10
C ILE A 73 -0.29 1.79 -1.10
N THR A 74 0.48 2.69 -1.71
CA THR A 74 -0.05 3.56 -2.77
C THR A 74 -0.49 2.76 -4.00
N THR A 75 0.29 1.75 -4.39
CA THR A 75 -0.08 0.83 -5.49
C THR A 75 -1.35 0.05 -5.17
N PHE A 76 -1.45 -0.47 -3.94
CA PHE A 76 -2.64 -1.17 -3.44
C PHE A 76 -3.87 -0.24 -3.43
N ALA A 77 -3.71 1.00 -2.95
CA ALA A 77 -4.77 2.00 -2.92
C ALA A 77 -5.27 2.33 -4.34
N ALA A 78 -4.37 2.47 -5.31
CA ALA A 78 -4.74 2.70 -6.72
C ALA A 78 -5.53 1.52 -7.31
N TRP A 79 -5.11 0.29 -7.02
CA TRP A 79 -5.86 -0.91 -7.41
C TRP A 79 -7.25 -0.94 -6.78
N LEU A 80 -7.35 -0.73 -5.46
CA LEU A 80 -8.62 -0.76 -4.75
C LEU A 80 -9.57 0.33 -5.25
N TYR A 81 -9.05 1.51 -5.56
CA TYR A 81 -9.83 2.60 -6.15
C TYR A 81 -10.42 2.17 -7.50
N GLY A 82 -9.65 1.45 -8.33
CA GLY A 82 -10.15 0.85 -9.58
C GLY A 82 -11.21 -0.23 -9.38
N GLN A 83 -11.23 -0.93 -8.24
CA GLN A 83 -12.30 -1.88 -7.87
C GLN A 83 -13.55 -1.17 -7.33
N MET A 84 -13.43 0.09 -6.92
CA MET A 84 -14.47 0.84 -6.22
C MET A 84 -14.61 2.27 -6.78
N PRO A 85 -14.85 2.46 -8.10
CA PRO A 85 -14.76 3.77 -8.74
C PRO A 85 -15.78 4.79 -8.21
N ASP A 86 -16.95 4.32 -7.76
CA ASP A 86 -18.03 5.15 -7.24
C ASP A 86 -18.05 5.24 -5.70
N ALA A 87 -17.03 4.69 -5.04
CA ALA A 87 -16.99 4.70 -3.58
C ALA A 87 -16.72 6.11 -3.04
N SER A 88 -17.51 6.51 -2.04
CA SER A 88 -17.18 7.69 -1.24
C SER A 88 -15.82 7.53 -0.55
N THR A 89 -15.15 8.64 -0.22
CA THR A 89 -13.89 8.65 0.54
C THR A 89 -13.99 7.82 1.83
N ASN A 90 -15.14 7.88 2.51
CA ASN A 90 -15.37 7.09 3.72
C ASN A 90 -15.47 5.58 3.44
N ALA A 91 -16.16 5.19 2.37
CA ALA A 91 -16.26 3.79 1.96
C ALA A 91 -14.91 3.23 1.51
N PHE A 92 -14.16 4.01 0.73
CA PHE A 92 -12.79 3.68 0.32
C PHE A 92 -11.86 3.53 1.53
N GLY A 93 -11.88 4.50 2.45
CA GLY A 93 -11.09 4.45 3.68
C GLY A 93 -11.44 3.21 4.52
N LYS A 94 -12.73 2.92 4.72
CA LYS A 94 -13.18 1.72 5.44
C LYS A 94 -12.68 0.43 4.77
N ALA A 95 -12.71 0.35 3.44
CA ALA A 95 -12.19 -0.79 2.70
C ALA A 95 -10.67 -0.93 2.88
N MET A 96 -9.91 0.17 2.73
CA MET A 96 -8.46 0.21 2.99
C MET A 96 -8.13 -0.30 4.40
N PHE A 97 -8.75 0.24 5.45
CA PHE A 97 -8.53 -0.21 6.83
C PHE A 97 -8.95 -1.68 7.06
N GLY A 98 -9.97 -2.16 6.35
CA GLY A 98 -10.41 -3.56 6.44
C GLY A 98 -9.35 -4.54 5.96
N TYR A 99 -8.59 -4.20 4.92
CA TYR A 99 -7.52 -5.04 4.38
C TYR A 99 -6.30 -5.16 5.30
N PHE A 100 -6.08 -4.15 6.16
CA PHE A 100 -4.94 -4.09 7.10
C PHE A 100 -5.40 -4.19 8.56
N ALA A 101 -6.49 -4.93 8.81
CA ALA A 101 -7.03 -5.09 10.15
C ALA A 101 -5.98 -5.68 11.12
N GLY A 102 -5.66 -4.94 12.18
CA GLY A 102 -4.65 -5.34 13.17
C GLY A 102 -3.21 -4.88 12.86
N SER A 103 -2.98 -4.20 11.72
CA SER A 103 -1.69 -3.58 11.43
C SER A 103 -1.47 -2.35 12.33
N MET A 104 -0.43 -2.41 13.16
CA MET A 104 -0.09 -1.30 14.07
C MET A 104 0.45 -0.07 13.32
N ASN A 105 1.15 -0.30 12.20
CA ASN A 105 1.83 0.76 11.45
C ASN A 105 0.99 1.32 10.30
N PHE A 106 -0.14 0.71 9.97
CA PHE A 106 -0.89 1.06 8.75
C PHE A 106 -1.27 2.53 8.69
N THR A 107 -1.80 3.09 9.79
CA THR A 107 -2.17 4.50 9.85
C THR A 107 -0.97 5.41 9.59
N ASP A 108 0.18 5.13 10.22
CA ASP A 108 1.37 5.97 10.10
C ASP A 108 1.98 5.89 8.70
N VAL A 109 2.07 4.69 8.13
CA VAL A 109 2.59 4.48 6.77
C VAL A 109 1.67 5.11 5.74
N MET A 110 0.34 4.95 5.87
CA MET A 110 -0.63 5.55 4.95
C MET A 110 -0.61 7.09 5.02
N VAL A 111 -0.54 7.66 6.22
CA VAL A 111 -0.42 9.12 6.41
C VAL A 111 0.91 9.64 5.86
N ALA A 112 2.01 8.92 6.07
CA ALA A 112 3.31 9.25 5.51
C ALA A 112 3.31 9.21 3.98
N ALA A 113 2.69 8.18 3.38
CA ALA A 113 2.53 8.05 1.94
C ALA A 113 1.72 9.22 1.35
N GLY A 114 0.57 9.55 1.95
CA GLY A 114 -0.25 10.68 1.50
C GLY A 114 0.49 12.02 1.56
N ARG A 115 1.27 12.25 2.62
CA ARG A 115 2.10 13.47 2.76
C ARG A 115 3.27 13.49 1.78
N ALA A 116 3.91 12.35 1.57
CA ALA A 116 5.00 12.22 0.60
C ALA A 116 4.49 12.50 -0.83
N ALA A 117 3.29 12.01 -1.15
CA ALA A 117 2.58 12.27 -2.40
C ALA A 117 2.00 13.68 -2.50
N GLY A 118 2.04 14.49 -1.44
CA GLY A 118 1.52 15.86 -1.48
C GLY A 118 -0.01 15.96 -1.61
N VAL A 119 -0.76 15.00 -1.05
CA VAL A 119 -2.23 15.02 -1.10
C VAL A 119 -2.77 16.33 -0.48
N PRO A 120 -3.62 17.09 -1.20
CA PRO A 120 -4.15 18.36 -0.72
C PRO A 120 -4.90 18.23 0.61
N GLY A 121 -4.75 19.22 1.50
CA GLY A 121 -5.44 19.27 2.79
C GLY A 121 -4.78 18.46 3.91
N MET A 122 -3.70 17.72 3.64
CA MET A 122 -2.93 17.07 4.70
C MET A 122 -2.12 18.08 5.51
N ARG A 123 -2.14 17.94 6.84
CA ARG A 123 -1.32 18.79 7.73
C ARG A 123 0.17 18.51 7.52
N GLN A 124 0.98 19.55 7.65
CA GLN A 124 2.44 19.45 7.61
C GLN A 124 2.95 18.42 8.64
N ALA A 125 3.92 17.61 8.24
CA ALA A 125 4.57 16.64 9.11
C ALA A 125 5.43 17.35 10.17
N GLN A 126 5.40 16.85 11.41
CA GLN A 126 6.21 17.35 12.53
C GLN A 126 6.81 16.18 13.33
N GLY A 127 8.00 16.39 13.89
CA GLY A 127 8.66 15.39 14.74
C GLY A 127 8.92 14.07 14.02
N GLU A 128 8.50 12.96 14.62
CA GLU A 128 8.64 11.59 14.09
C GLU A 128 7.93 11.40 12.73
N GLU A 129 6.92 12.20 12.43
CA GLU A 129 6.22 12.14 11.14
C GLU A 129 7.13 12.52 9.96
N LEU A 130 8.15 13.36 10.21
CA LEU A 130 9.16 13.68 9.20
C LEU A 130 10.04 12.48 8.89
N TYR A 131 10.34 11.65 9.89
CA TYR A 131 11.05 10.39 9.71
C TYR A 131 10.23 9.44 8.83
N PHE A 132 8.96 9.18 9.16
CA PHE A 132 8.11 8.32 8.33
C PHE A 132 7.89 8.87 6.91
N MET A 133 7.72 10.18 6.75
CA MET A 133 7.61 10.80 5.42
C MET A 133 8.91 10.64 4.60
N GLY A 134 10.08 10.73 5.26
CA GLY A 134 11.36 10.43 4.63
C GLY A 134 11.44 8.99 4.14
N ARG A 135 11.03 8.03 4.98
CA ARG A 135 10.96 6.60 4.62
C ARG A 135 10.00 6.33 3.47
N ALA A 136 8.85 6.99 3.46
CA ALA A 136 7.90 6.89 2.36
C ALA A 136 8.52 7.35 1.03
N ARG A 137 9.17 8.53 1.01
CA ARG A 137 9.86 9.02 -0.19
C ARG A 137 10.99 8.10 -0.65
N GLU A 138 11.71 7.47 0.27
CA GLU A 138 12.80 6.56 -0.06
C GLU A 138 12.34 5.24 -0.69
N SER A 139 11.08 4.81 -0.45
CA SER A 139 10.53 3.58 -1.06
C SER A 139 10.31 3.72 -2.57
N ASP A 140 9.93 4.91 -3.03
CA ASP A 140 9.83 5.24 -4.47
C ASP A 140 10.04 6.75 -4.71
N PRO A 141 11.30 7.22 -4.76
CA PRO A 141 11.61 8.64 -4.85
C PRO A 141 11.01 9.31 -6.09
N GLU A 142 11.06 8.61 -7.22
CA GLU A 142 10.53 9.10 -8.50
C GLU A 142 9.00 9.10 -8.46
N GLY A 143 8.37 7.99 -8.07
CA GLY A 143 6.91 7.89 -8.02
C GLY A 143 6.26 8.92 -7.08
N PHE A 144 6.81 9.14 -5.88
CA PHE A 144 6.30 10.17 -4.97
C PHE A 144 6.53 11.60 -5.48
N THR A 145 7.63 11.84 -6.20
CA THR A 145 7.87 13.15 -6.83
C THR A 145 6.85 13.42 -7.93
N GLU A 146 6.58 12.44 -8.78
CA GLU A 146 5.57 12.54 -9.84
C GLU A 146 4.15 12.75 -9.27
N MET A 147 3.79 12.01 -8.22
CA MET A 147 2.51 12.19 -7.54
C MET A 147 2.36 13.59 -6.94
N ALA A 148 3.39 14.08 -6.24
CA ALA A 148 3.37 15.42 -5.67
C ALA A 148 3.23 16.51 -6.75
N ALA A 149 3.92 16.35 -7.89
CA ALA A 149 3.77 17.25 -9.03
C ALA A 149 2.35 17.21 -9.61
N ALA A 150 1.75 16.02 -9.74
CA ALA A 150 0.38 15.86 -10.24
C ALA A 150 -0.66 16.55 -9.33
N TYR A 151 -0.54 16.38 -8.01
CA TYR A 151 -1.43 17.06 -7.07
C TYR A 151 -1.24 18.58 -7.08
N ALA A 152 0.00 19.07 -7.16
CA ALA A 152 0.27 20.50 -7.28
C ALA A 152 -0.35 21.09 -8.56
N ALA A 153 -0.23 20.39 -9.71
CA ALA A 153 -0.86 20.82 -10.96
C ALA A 153 -2.39 20.88 -10.85
N SER A 154 -3.02 19.88 -10.23
CA SER A 154 -4.48 19.80 -10.04
C SER A 154 -5.05 20.87 -9.11
N ALA A 155 -4.24 21.39 -8.19
CA ALA A 155 -4.63 22.44 -7.24
C ALA A 155 -4.55 23.86 -7.84
N THR A 156 -4.01 24.01 -9.06
CA THR A 156 -3.93 25.30 -9.75
C THR A 156 -5.31 25.65 -10.30
N PRO A 157 -5.89 26.82 -9.98
CA PRO A 157 -7.20 27.21 -10.52
C PRO A 157 -7.15 27.19 -12.06
N LYS A 158 -8.15 26.58 -12.71
CA LYS A 158 -8.35 26.78 -14.15
C LYS A 158 -8.49 28.28 -14.38
N ALA A 159 -7.62 28.85 -15.21
CA ALA A 159 -7.81 30.20 -15.70
C ALA A 159 -9.22 30.28 -16.30
N VAL A 160 -10.04 31.18 -15.77
CA VAL A 160 -11.35 31.49 -16.33
C VAL A 160 -11.06 32.26 -17.61
N GLU A 161 -11.22 31.60 -18.77
CA GLU A 161 -11.36 32.28 -20.06
C GLU A 161 -12.77 32.88 -20.19
#